data_AF-A0A3A4JCP9-F1
#
_entry.id   AF-A0A3A4JCP9-F1
#
_cell.length_a   1.000
_cell.length_b   1.000
_cell.length_c   1.000
_cell.angle_alpha   90.00
_cell.angle_beta   90.00
_cell.angle_gamma   90.00
#
_symmetry.space_group_name_H-M   'P 1'
#
loop_
_entity.id
_entity.type
_entity.pdbx_description
1 polymer ?
#
loop_
_entity_poly.entity_id
_entity_poly.type
_entity_poly.pdbx_seq_one_letter_code
_entity_poly.pdbx_strand_id
1 'polypeptide(L)'
;MKESTNTIRGIYFYLVAFIALGFIVGSTVYLLNYVAKVSVFQKGDFSFRGTPPGLFVGSAKVEESSPAFEVSCQDKCSLTETDRTGISDWQENYKAWREQPSAKTNRARGLVNAISFLIVALPLFILHFRSAQKEHRQASETTNSDMPNRGTKLLHSIYFYLIALAAVVMFIISAGATINTVLKTWVIKEANVKTSVSTSARVVNGNETSDVQGVNSLLKCADKCQISSGIVQELKNWQADYAQAKAETEDQTKYDWQRTLATSIPFLLVSIPLFWLHWLVIQKDRKKSVN
;
A
#
# COMPACT_ATOMS: atom_id res chain seq x y z
N MET A 1 -14.89 39.37 26.62
CA MET A 1 -15.57 38.17 26.03
C MET A 1 -15.49 38.08 24.51
N LYS A 2 -15.64 39.18 23.73
CA LYS A 2 -15.62 39.12 22.25
C LYS A 2 -14.29 38.62 21.64
N GLU A 3 -13.17 38.84 22.34
CA GLU A 3 -11.83 38.46 21.87
C GLU A 3 -11.59 36.94 21.88
N SER A 4 -12.01 36.23 22.95
CA SER A 4 -11.84 34.77 23.03
C SER A 4 -12.64 34.04 21.97
N THR A 5 -13.86 34.52 21.65
CA THR A 5 -14.72 33.95 20.61
C THR A 5 -14.05 34.01 19.23
N ASN A 6 -13.39 35.12 18.89
CA ASN A 6 -12.71 35.27 17.60
C ASN A 6 -11.49 34.36 17.49
N THR A 7 -10.71 34.19 18.57
CA THR A 7 -9.56 33.29 18.58
C THR A 7 -9.97 31.83 18.43
N ILE A 8 -10.99 31.39 19.16
CA ILE A 8 -11.52 30.01 19.05
C ILE A 8 -11.99 29.72 17.63
N ARG A 9 -12.71 30.68 17.02
CA ARG A 9 -13.18 30.56 15.64
C ARG A 9 -12.03 30.47 14.62
N GLY A 10 -10.99 31.26 14.80
CA GLY A 10 -9.78 31.19 13.97
C GLY A 10 -9.08 29.84 14.08
N ILE A 11 -8.91 29.30 15.30
CA ILE A 11 -8.34 27.97 15.54
C ILE A 11 -9.15 26.91 14.78
N TYR A 12 -10.48 26.95 14.89
CA TYR A 12 -11.37 26.04 14.19
C TYR A 12 -11.14 26.06 12.67
N PHE A 13 -11.13 27.24 12.04
CA PHE A 13 -10.95 27.33 10.59
C PHE A 13 -9.59 26.80 10.12
N TYR A 14 -8.50 27.11 10.83
CA TYR A 14 -7.17 26.59 10.49
C TYR A 14 -7.08 25.07 10.69
N LEU A 15 -7.69 24.53 11.75
CA LEU A 15 -7.69 23.09 12.02
C LEU A 15 -8.45 22.32 10.93
N VAL A 16 -9.64 22.79 10.55
CA VAL A 16 -10.42 22.17 9.48
C VAL A 16 -9.68 22.28 8.14
N ALA A 17 -9.10 23.45 7.83
CA ALA A 17 -8.30 23.64 6.63
C ALA A 17 -7.06 22.73 6.60
N PHE A 18 -6.40 22.53 7.74
CA PHE A 18 -5.24 21.65 7.85
C PHE A 18 -5.63 20.19 7.57
N ILE A 19 -6.70 19.69 8.20
CA ILE A 19 -7.19 18.32 7.99
C ILE A 19 -7.63 18.13 6.54
N ALA A 20 -8.39 19.06 5.98
CA ALA A 20 -8.84 19.01 4.59
C ALA A 20 -7.66 19.02 3.60
N LEU A 21 -6.63 19.83 3.86
CA LEU A 21 -5.40 19.83 3.07
C LEU A 21 -4.70 18.47 3.13
N GLY A 22 -4.64 17.83 4.31
CA GLY A 22 -4.11 16.47 4.47
C GLY A 22 -4.82 15.45 3.58
N PHE A 23 -6.15 15.47 3.54
CA PHE A 23 -6.94 14.61 2.63
C PHE A 23 -6.66 14.91 1.15
N ILE A 24 -6.55 16.18 0.77
CA ILE A 24 -6.21 16.57 -0.61
C ILE A 24 -4.83 16.04 -1.00
N VAL A 25 -3.82 16.24 -0.14
CA VAL A 25 -2.45 15.78 -0.38
C VAL A 25 -2.41 14.27 -0.50
N GLY A 26 -2.98 13.54 0.48
CA GLY A 26 -3.01 12.08 0.46
C GLY A 26 -3.72 11.50 -0.77
N SER A 27 -4.87 12.08 -1.13
CA SER A 27 -5.63 11.66 -2.31
C SER A 27 -4.87 11.95 -3.61
N THR A 28 -4.24 13.11 -3.72
CA THR A 28 -3.45 13.48 -4.90
C THR A 28 -2.25 12.55 -5.08
N VAL A 29 -1.53 12.26 -4.00
CA VAL A 29 -0.41 11.31 -4.01
C VAL A 29 -0.89 9.91 -4.42
N TYR A 30 -2.03 9.45 -3.90
CA TYR A 30 -2.61 8.16 -4.26
C TYR A 30 -2.97 8.10 -5.76
N LEU A 31 -3.60 9.13 -6.30
CA LEU A 31 -3.96 9.21 -7.71
C LEU A 31 -2.73 9.19 -8.62
N LEU A 32 -1.71 9.98 -8.28
CA LEU A 32 -0.45 9.98 -9.02
C LEU A 32 0.26 8.63 -8.94
N ASN A 33 0.24 7.95 -7.78
CA ASN A 33 0.77 6.59 -7.62
C ASN A 33 0.04 5.61 -8.54
N TYR A 34 -1.29 5.67 -8.57
CA TYR A 34 -2.11 4.82 -9.43
C TYR A 34 -1.80 5.07 -10.92
N VAL A 35 -1.79 6.33 -11.35
CA VAL A 35 -1.45 6.71 -12.73
C VAL A 35 -0.05 6.23 -13.08
N ALA A 36 0.94 6.45 -12.21
CA ALA A 36 2.32 6.02 -12.43
C ALA A 36 2.43 4.50 -12.61
N LYS A 37 1.72 3.72 -11.78
CA LYS A 37 1.66 2.25 -11.88
C LYS A 37 1.01 1.76 -13.16
N VAL A 38 -0.10 2.36 -13.58
CA VAL A 38 -0.82 1.90 -14.77
C VAL A 38 -0.13 2.33 -16.07
N SER A 39 0.52 3.49 -16.10
CA SER A 39 1.13 4.04 -17.32
C SER A 39 2.61 3.73 -17.48
N VAL A 40 3.43 4.01 -16.47
CA VAL A 40 4.90 3.96 -16.56
C VAL A 40 5.46 2.69 -15.93
N PHE A 41 4.94 2.30 -14.77
CA PHE A 41 5.44 1.23 -13.92
C PHE A 41 4.49 0.03 -13.91
N GLN A 42 4.17 -0.47 -15.11
CA GLN A 42 3.18 -1.55 -15.29
C GLN A 42 3.48 -2.80 -14.45
N LYS A 43 4.75 -3.05 -14.13
CA LYS A 43 5.19 -4.17 -13.29
C LYS A 43 5.39 -3.81 -11.81
N GLY A 44 5.41 -2.52 -11.48
CA GLY A 44 5.44 -2.02 -10.10
C GLY A 44 4.12 -2.14 -9.35
N ASP A 45 3.07 -2.58 -10.05
CA ASP A 45 1.73 -2.82 -9.49
C ASP A 45 1.48 -4.31 -9.17
N PHE A 46 2.51 -5.15 -9.19
CA PHE A 46 2.38 -6.55 -8.81
C PHE A 46 1.96 -6.67 -7.34
N SER A 47 0.66 -6.87 -7.10
CA SER A 47 0.17 -7.30 -5.79
C SER A 47 0.14 -8.81 -5.81
N PHE A 48 1.21 -9.40 -5.32
CA PHE A 48 1.29 -10.83 -5.10
C PHE A 48 0.10 -11.27 -4.23
N ARG A 49 -0.73 -12.19 -4.76
CA ARG A 49 -1.91 -12.73 -4.06
C ARG A 49 -1.53 -13.75 -2.97
N GLY A 50 -0.24 -13.93 -2.69
CA GLY A 50 0.22 -15.12 -1.98
C GLY A 50 0.24 -16.33 -2.91
N THR A 51 0.98 -17.36 -2.54
CA THR A 51 0.76 -18.70 -3.10
C THR A 51 -0.60 -19.22 -2.61
N PRO A 52 -1.33 -20.01 -3.42
CA PRO A 52 -2.53 -20.67 -2.95
C PRO A 52 -2.19 -21.62 -1.78
N PRO A 53 -3.15 -21.94 -0.89
CA PRO A 53 -2.90 -22.82 0.25
C PRO A 53 -2.42 -24.19 -0.23
N GLY A 54 -1.36 -24.70 0.40
CA GLY A 54 -0.84 -26.03 0.11
C GLY A 54 -1.80 -27.13 0.54
N LEU A 55 -1.81 -28.24 -0.20
CA LEU A 55 -2.57 -29.43 0.15
C LEU A 55 -1.63 -30.47 0.77
N PHE A 56 -1.85 -30.77 2.04
CA PHE A 56 -1.11 -31.78 2.77
C PHE A 56 -1.99 -32.98 3.03
N VAL A 57 -1.61 -34.13 2.47
CA VAL A 57 -2.29 -35.41 2.68
C VAL A 57 -1.35 -36.33 3.48
N GLY A 58 -1.90 -37.22 4.29
CA GLY A 58 -1.23 -38.26 5.10
C GLY A 58 -0.26 -37.75 6.17
N SER A 59 -0.55 -36.58 6.74
CA SER A 59 0.21 -35.95 7.82
C SER A 59 0.13 -36.66 9.18
N ALA A 60 -0.71 -37.69 9.33
CA ALA A 60 -0.92 -38.36 10.62
C ALA A 60 0.28 -39.19 11.13
N LYS A 61 1.33 -39.40 10.32
CA LYS A 61 2.53 -40.17 10.70
C LYS A 61 3.81 -39.60 10.10
N VAL A 62 4.17 -38.37 10.44
CA VAL A 62 5.48 -37.83 10.05
C VAL A 62 6.46 -38.03 11.19
N GLU A 63 7.26 -39.10 11.11
CA GLU A 63 8.63 -39.06 11.66
C GLU A 63 9.42 -38.04 10.85
N GLU A 64 10.14 -37.16 11.52
CA GLU A 64 10.73 -35.89 11.03
C GLU A 64 11.76 -36.04 9.88
N SER A 65 12.01 -37.25 9.40
CA SER A 65 13.07 -37.58 8.44
C SER A 65 12.62 -38.30 7.16
N SER A 66 11.32 -38.55 6.95
CA SER A 66 10.87 -39.29 5.76
C SER A 66 10.73 -38.40 4.52
N PRO A 67 11.23 -38.82 3.34
CA PRO A 67 11.11 -38.06 2.10
C PRO A 67 9.66 -37.89 1.67
N ALA A 68 9.38 -36.73 1.08
CA ALA A 68 8.24 -36.40 0.20
C ALA A 68 7.04 -37.37 0.22
N PHE A 69 5.94 -36.92 0.81
CA PHE A 69 4.68 -37.65 0.89
C PHE A 69 4.14 -38.02 -0.51
N GLU A 70 4.10 -39.32 -0.84
CA GLU A 70 3.48 -39.85 -2.06
C GLU A 70 2.28 -40.72 -1.68
N VAL A 71 1.08 -40.35 -2.15
CA VAL A 71 -0.10 -41.20 -2.04
C VAL A 71 0.16 -42.49 -2.84
N SER A 72 0.18 -43.64 -2.15
CA SER A 72 0.34 -44.94 -2.81
C SER A 72 -0.97 -45.37 -3.45
N CYS A 73 -0.91 -45.62 -4.76
CA CYS A 73 -2.09 -45.90 -5.58
C CYS A 73 -2.00 -47.29 -6.18
N GLN A 74 -1.61 -48.24 -5.33
CA GLN A 74 -1.74 -49.67 -5.60
C GLN A 74 -3.23 -50.06 -5.66
N ASP A 75 -3.56 -51.35 -5.62
CA ASP A 75 -4.92 -51.86 -5.90
C ASP A 75 -6.01 -51.31 -4.97
N LYS A 76 -5.64 -50.68 -3.84
CA LYS A 76 -6.55 -49.95 -2.95
C LYS A 76 -5.95 -48.58 -2.59
N CYS A 77 -6.73 -47.52 -2.80
CA CYS A 77 -6.35 -46.17 -2.40
C CYS A 77 -6.21 -46.07 -0.87
N SER A 78 -5.08 -45.55 -0.39
CA SER A 78 -4.75 -45.47 1.05
C SER A 78 -5.26 -44.19 1.73
N LEU A 79 -6.20 -43.45 1.14
CA LEU A 79 -6.74 -42.23 1.75
C LEU A 79 -7.53 -42.57 3.02
N THR A 80 -7.04 -42.06 4.15
CA THR A 80 -7.71 -42.14 5.45
C THR A 80 -8.90 -41.17 5.51
N GLU A 81 -9.78 -41.32 6.49
CA GLU A 81 -10.86 -40.35 6.70
C GLU A 81 -10.31 -38.94 7.00
N THR A 82 -9.21 -38.86 7.76
CA THR A 82 -8.49 -37.61 8.02
C THR A 82 -8.03 -36.94 6.73
N ASP A 83 -7.57 -37.71 5.74
CA ASP A 83 -7.17 -37.18 4.44
C ASP A 83 -8.35 -36.61 3.65
N ARG A 84 -9.51 -37.27 3.71
CA ARG A 84 -10.74 -36.80 3.06
C ARG A 84 -11.20 -35.49 3.65
N THR A 85 -11.18 -35.36 4.98
CA THR A 85 -11.46 -34.09 5.68
C THR A 85 -10.45 -33.02 5.27
N GLY A 86 -9.14 -33.35 5.26
CA GLY A 86 -8.10 -32.40 4.85
C GLY A 86 -8.25 -31.90 3.41
N ILE A 87 -8.67 -32.75 2.47
CA ILE A 87 -8.98 -32.35 1.09
C ILE A 87 -10.19 -31.40 1.05
N SER A 88 -11.23 -31.69 1.84
CA SER A 88 -12.42 -30.82 1.95
C SER A 88 -12.06 -29.44 2.50
N ASP A 89 -11.29 -29.39 3.58
CA ASP A 89 -10.84 -28.15 4.21
C ASP A 89 -9.94 -27.34 3.26
N TRP A 90 -9.02 -28.02 2.56
CA TRP A 90 -8.19 -27.39 1.54
C TRP A 90 -9.04 -26.79 0.40
N GLN A 91 -10.07 -27.51 -0.06
CA GLN A 91 -10.97 -27.04 -1.11
C GLN A 91 -11.70 -25.76 -0.69
N GLU A 92 -12.21 -25.68 0.54
CA GLU A 92 -12.82 -24.47 1.08
C GLU A 92 -11.80 -23.32 1.15
N ASN A 93 -10.61 -23.58 1.68
CA ASN A 93 -9.53 -22.59 1.77
C ASN A 93 -9.07 -22.09 0.40
N TYR A 94 -8.98 -22.97 -0.60
CA TYR A 94 -8.60 -22.62 -1.96
C TYR A 94 -9.67 -21.77 -2.65
N LYS A 95 -10.95 -22.08 -2.45
CA LYS A 95 -12.07 -21.23 -2.92
C LYS A 95 -12.01 -19.86 -2.27
N ALA A 96 -11.87 -19.79 -0.95
CA ALA A 96 -11.73 -18.54 -0.22
C ALA A 96 -10.53 -17.72 -0.71
N TRP A 97 -9.39 -18.36 -0.99
CA TRP A 97 -8.21 -17.72 -1.58
C TRP A 97 -8.49 -17.15 -2.98
N ARG A 98 -9.18 -17.90 -3.86
CA ARG A 98 -9.55 -17.41 -5.20
C ARG A 98 -10.53 -16.25 -5.18
N GLU A 99 -11.44 -16.24 -4.22
CA GLU A 99 -12.45 -15.21 -4.01
C GLU A 99 -11.89 -13.92 -3.40
N GLN A 100 -10.67 -13.94 -2.85
CA GLN A 100 -10.04 -12.72 -2.34
C GLN A 100 -10.06 -11.60 -3.40
N PRO A 101 -10.31 -10.34 -3.05
CA PRO A 101 -10.35 -9.27 -4.05
C PRO A 101 -9.06 -9.24 -4.85
N SER A 102 -9.19 -9.28 -6.19
CA SER A 102 -8.03 -9.14 -7.07
C SER A 102 -7.31 -7.81 -6.80
N ALA A 103 -6.03 -7.74 -7.17
CA ALA A 103 -5.26 -6.50 -7.27
C ALA A 103 -6.09 -5.35 -7.84
N LYS A 104 -6.77 -5.63 -8.96
CA LYS A 104 -7.58 -4.70 -9.73
C LYS A 104 -8.77 -4.18 -8.92
N THR A 105 -9.46 -5.05 -8.17
CA THR A 105 -10.58 -4.67 -7.31
C THR A 105 -10.13 -3.75 -6.17
N ASN A 106 -9.02 -4.08 -5.50
CA ASN A 106 -8.49 -3.24 -4.43
C ASN A 106 -8.01 -1.87 -4.95
N ARG A 107 -7.43 -1.82 -6.15
CA ARG A 107 -7.07 -0.56 -6.82
C ARG A 107 -8.29 0.28 -7.14
N ALA A 108 -9.33 -0.33 -7.71
CA ALA A 108 -10.56 0.38 -8.03
C ALA A 108 -11.19 1.00 -6.77
N ARG A 109 -11.22 0.25 -5.66
CA ARG A 109 -11.69 0.76 -4.36
C ARG A 109 -10.85 1.95 -3.87
N GLY A 110 -9.53 1.82 -3.89
CA GLY A 110 -8.66 2.91 -3.44
C GLY A 110 -8.74 4.14 -4.34
N LEU A 111 -8.89 3.97 -5.66
CA LEU A 111 -9.11 5.05 -6.61
C LEU A 111 -10.42 5.78 -6.33
N VAL A 112 -11.51 5.03 -6.16
CA VAL A 112 -12.83 5.60 -5.82
C VAL A 112 -12.76 6.36 -4.49
N ASN A 113 -12.09 5.81 -3.48
CA ASN A 113 -11.93 6.47 -2.19
C ASN A 113 -11.12 7.77 -2.32
N ALA A 114 -10.00 7.76 -3.03
CA ALA A 114 -9.17 8.95 -3.24
C ALA A 114 -9.94 10.06 -3.98
N ILE A 115 -10.70 9.71 -5.02
CA ILE A 115 -11.56 10.66 -5.73
C ILE A 115 -12.64 11.21 -4.79
N SER A 116 -13.28 10.35 -4.00
CA SER A 116 -14.34 10.76 -3.06
C SER A 116 -13.81 11.74 -2.02
N PHE A 117 -12.64 11.48 -1.45
CA PHE A 117 -12.01 12.42 -0.53
C PHE A 117 -11.67 13.75 -1.19
N LEU A 118 -11.17 13.75 -2.43
CA LEU A 118 -10.84 14.99 -3.15
C LEU A 118 -12.09 15.84 -3.41
N ILE A 119 -13.20 15.22 -3.83
CA ILE A 119 -14.47 15.90 -4.08
C ILE A 119 -14.99 16.62 -2.83
N VAL A 120 -14.83 16.03 -1.65
CA VAL A 120 -15.33 16.61 -0.39
C VAL A 120 -14.30 17.56 0.24
N ALA A 121 -13.03 17.18 0.30
CA ALA A 121 -12.00 17.92 0.99
C ALA A 121 -11.63 19.22 0.27
N LEU A 122 -11.65 19.24 -1.07
CA LEU A 122 -11.30 20.42 -1.85
C LEU A 122 -12.22 21.63 -1.58
N PRO A 123 -13.56 21.54 -1.70
CA PRO A 123 -14.43 22.66 -1.37
C PRO A 123 -14.36 23.02 0.11
N LEU A 124 -14.24 22.03 1.01
CA LEU A 124 -14.12 22.26 2.44
C LEU A 124 -12.87 23.09 2.77
N PHE A 125 -11.71 22.71 2.21
CA PHE A 125 -10.45 23.43 2.32
C PHE A 125 -10.58 24.86 1.80
N ILE A 126 -11.06 25.03 0.58
CA ILE A 126 -11.18 26.36 -0.05
C ILE A 126 -12.04 27.29 0.80
N LEU A 127 -13.19 26.82 1.30
CA LEU A 127 -14.09 27.62 2.11
C LEU A 127 -13.45 28.01 3.46
N HIS A 128 -12.91 27.04 4.21
CA HIS A 128 -12.36 27.28 5.55
C HIS A 128 -11.06 28.10 5.49
N PHE A 129 -10.20 27.82 4.52
CA PHE A 129 -8.96 28.57 4.33
C PHE A 129 -9.22 30.01 3.91
N ARG A 130 -10.19 30.26 3.02
CA ARG A 130 -10.57 31.64 2.65
C ARG A 130 -11.17 32.39 3.84
N SER A 131 -11.97 31.74 4.67
CA SER A 131 -12.49 32.35 5.90
C SER A 131 -11.37 32.68 6.87
N ALA A 132 -10.44 31.76 7.12
CA ALA A 132 -9.27 32.00 7.96
C ALA A 132 -8.41 33.17 7.46
N GLN A 133 -8.22 33.27 6.14
CA GLN A 133 -7.49 34.39 5.54
C GLN A 133 -8.22 35.73 5.70
N LYS A 134 -9.55 35.76 5.54
CA LYS A 134 -10.33 36.98 5.75
C LYS A 134 -10.21 37.47 7.19
N GLU A 135 -10.29 36.56 8.16
CA GLU A 135 -10.13 36.92 9.58
C GLU A 135 -8.74 37.44 9.89
N HIS A 136 -7.70 36.81 9.33
CA HIS A 136 -6.33 37.30 9.49
C HIS A 136 -6.14 38.71 8.91
N ARG A 137 -6.74 39.00 7.74
CA ARG A 137 -6.71 40.34 7.13
C ARG A 137 -7.43 41.38 7.99
N GLN A 138 -8.64 41.08 8.44
CA GLN A 138 -9.40 41.98 9.33
C GLN A 138 -8.65 42.27 10.63
N ALA A 139 -8.06 41.24 11.24
CA ALA A 139 -7.25 41.40 12.45
C ALA A 139 -6.00 42.27 12.21
N SER A 140 -5.41 42.20 11.01
CA SER A 140 -4.26 43.04 10.64
C SER A 140 -4.64 44.51 10.43
N GLU A 141 -5.81 44.81 9.87
CA GLU A 141 -6.29 46.18 9.63
C GLU A 141 -6.66 46.90 10.93
N THR A 142 -7.31 46.21 11.87
CA THR A 142 -7.68 46.80 13.18
C THR A 142 -6.49 47.05 14.11
N THR A 143 -5.30 46.52 13.80
CA THR A 143 -4.12 46.69 14.66
C THR A 143 -3.60 48.14 14.67
N ASN A 144 -4.01 48.99 13.72
CA ASN A 144 -3.58 50.40 13.66
C ASN A 144 -4.30 51.33 14.67
N SER A 145 -5.25 50.83 15.49
CA SER A 145 -6.06 51.67 16.38
C SER A 145 -6.41 51.00 17.73
N ASP A 146 -5.46 50.78 18.63
CA ASP A 146 -5.67 50.38 20.06
C ASP A 146 -5.97 48.91 20.41
N MET A 147 -5.16 47.97 19.90
CA MET A 147 -4.60 46.77 20.59
C MET A 147 -4.34 45.64 19.58
N PRO A 148 -3.13 45.06 19.54
CA PRO A 148 -2.80 43.99 18.60
C PRO A 148 -3.44 42.66 19.00
N ASN A 149 -4.27 42.08 18.12
CA ASN A 149 -4.72 40.68 18.25
C ASN A 149 -3.55 39.72 17.91
N ARG A 150 -2.64 39.56 18.88
CA ARG A 150 -1.41 38.76 18.77
C ARG A 150 -1.69 37.28 18.46
N GLY A 151 -2.82 36.75 18.93
CA GLY A 151 -3.19 35.34 18.77
C GLY A 151 -3.41 34.94 17.30
N THR A 152 -4.17 35.73 16.54
CA THR A 152 -4.49 35.40 15.13
C THR A 152 -3.26 35.42 14.20
N LYS A 153 -2.34 36.36 14.41
CA LYS A 153 -1.05 36.42 13.68
C LYS A 153 -0.17 35.22 14.00
N LEU A 154 -0.11 34.84 15.29
CA LEU A 154 0.64 33.67 15.73
C LEU A 154 0.06 32.38 15.13
N LEU A 155 -1.27 32.21 15.14
CA LEU A 155 -1.95 31.04 14.55
C LEU A 155 -1.68 30.90 13.05
N HIS A 156 -1.76 32.00 12.30
CA HIS A 156 -1.43 32.01 10.87
C HIS A 156 0.00 31.53 10.64
N SER A 157 0.96 32.13 11.35
CA SER A 157 2.36 31.73 11.26
C SER A 157 2.55 30.24 11.57
N ILE A 158 2.04 29.77 12.72
CA ILE A 158 2.11 28.36 13.13
C ILE A 158 1.57 27.43 12.03
N TYR A 159 0.42 27.74 11.45
CA TYR A 159 -0.19 26.93 10.38
C TYR A 159 0.74 26.78 9.17
N PHE A 160 1.30 27.89 8.65
CA PHE A 160 2.20 27.83 7.50
C PHE A 160 3.51 27.10 7.81
N TYR A 161 4.07 27.31 9.00
CA TYR A 161 5.27 26.59 9.44
C TYR A 161 5.03 25.09 9.57
N LEU A 162 3.89 24.67 10.12
CA LEU A 162 3.54 23.25 10.23
C LEU A 162 3.41 22.57 8.86
N ILE A 163 2.77 23.24 7.89
CA ILE A 163 2.63 22.67 6.54
C ILE A 163 3.95 22.65 5.80
N ALA A 164 4.75 23.73 5.89
CA ALA A 164 6.07 23.77 5.30
C ALA A 164 6.96 22.65 5.88
N LEU A 165 6.93 22.45 7.20
CA LEU A 165 7.64 21.36 7.86
C LEU A 165 7.17 19.99 7.36
N ALA A 166 5.86 19.74 7.34
CA ALA A 166 5.30 18.48 6.84
C ALA A 166 5.72 18.21 5.38
N ALA A 167 5.70 19.24 4.53
CA ALA A 167 6.14 19.14 3.14
C ALA A 167 7.62 18.79 3.01
N VAL A 168 8.49 19.42 3.83
CA VAL A 168 9.94 19.09 3.85
C VAL A 168 10.18 17.66 4.31
N VAL A 169 9.49 17.20 5.36
CA VAL A 169 9.63 15.81 5.85
C VAL A 169 9.23 14.82 4.77
N MET A 170 8.08 15.03 4.10
CA MET A 170 7.66 14.20 2.97
C MET A 170 8.68 14.21 1.83
N PHE A 171 9.24 15.39 1.50
CA PHE A 171 10.27 15.52 0.48
C PHE A 171 11.52 14.71 0.82
N ILE A 172 12.06 14.84 2.05
CA ILE A 172 13.29 14.16 2.47
C ILE A 172 13.14 12.64 2.40
N ILE A 173 12.05 12.09 2.96
CA ILE A 173 11.79 10.65 2.95
C ILE A 173 11.70 10.12 1.51
N SER A 174 10.98 10.86 0.66
CA SER A 174 10.72 10.44 -0.73
C SER A 174 11.96 10.61 -1.62
N ALA A 175 12.75 11.66 -1.41
CA ALA A 175 14.01 11.88 -2.10
C ALA A 175 15.02 10.80 -1.70
N GLY A 176 15.16 10.51 -0.40
CA GLY A 176 16.02 9.45 0.10
C GLY A 176 15.65 8.08 -0.48
N ALA A 177 14.37 7.72 -0.48
CA ALA A 177 13.89 6.48 -1.10
C ALA A 177 14.20 6.42 -2.60
N THR A 178 13.92 7.50 -3.34
CA THR A 178 14.19 7.59 -4.78
C THR A 178 15.68 7.45 -5.09
N ILE A 179 16.54 8.21 -4.40
CA ILE A 179 17.98 8.18 -4.58
C ILE A 179 18.54 6.79 -4.25
N ASN A 180 18.11 6.20 -3.13
CA ASN A 180 18.54 4.86 -2.73
C ASN A 180 18.12 3.80 -3.77
N THR A 181 16.89 3.85 -4.27
CA THR A 181 16.44 2.98 -5.37
C THR A 181 17.26 3.22 -6.63
N VAL A 182 17.53 4.48 -6.98
CA VAL A 182 18.30 4.80 -8.18
C VAL A 182 19.73 4.28 -8.10
N LEU A 183 20.38 4.48 -6.96
CA LEU A 183 21.72 3.98 -6.72
C LEU A 183 21.77 2.46 -6.80
N LYS A 184 20.86 1.75 -6.10
CA LYS A 184 20.85 0.27 -6.14
C LYS A 184 20.54 -0.28 -7.53
N THR A 185 19.62 0.33 -8.27
CA THR A 185 19.17 -0.23 -9.55
C THR A 185 20.14 0.08 -10.70
N TRP A 186 20.74 1.28 -10.75
CA TRP A 186 21.52 1.72 -11.91
C TRP A 186 23.01 1.92 -11.63
N VAL A 187 23.42 2.23 -10.40
CA VAL A 187 24.82 2.58 -10.08
C VAL A 187 25.55 1.41 -9.42
N ILE A 188 24.98 0.82 -8.38
CA ILE A 188 25.54 -0.26 -7.57
C ILE A 188 24.63 -1.48 -7.71
N LYS A 189 24.69 -2.14 -8.87
CA LYS A 189 23.78 -3.25 -9.22
C LYS A 189 23.92 -4.42 -8.25
N GLU A 190 25.11 -4.60 -7.67
CA GLU A 190 25.44 -5.59 -6.66
C GLU A 190 24.62 -5.39 -5.37
N ALA A 191 24.27 -4.14 -5.03
CA ALA A 191 23.41 -3.82 -3.89
C ALA A 191 21.92 -4.10 -4.16
N ASN A 192 21.55 -4.40 -5.40
CA ASN A 192 20.24 -4.89 -5.79
C ASN A 192 20.14 -6.42 -5.77
N VAL A 193 21.25 -7.12 -5.51
CA VAL A 193 21.22 -8.55 -5.20
C VAL A 193 20.68 -8.67 -3.78
N LYS A 194 19.35 -8.77 -3.65
CA LYS A 194 18.78 -9.23 -2.37
C LYS A 194 19.34 -10.63 -2.13
N THR A 195 20.03 -10.81 -1.01
CA THR A 195 20.22 -12.12 -0.40
C THR A 195 18.84 -12.76 -0.34
N SER A 196 18.64 -13.81 -1.12
CA SER A 196 17.38 -14.55 -1.33
C SER A 196 16.92 -15.30 -0.08
N VAL A 197 17.18 -14.74 1.10
CA VAL A 197 16.90 -15.34 2.40
C VAL A 197 16.00 -14.37 3.16
N SER A 198 14.76 -14.28 2.71
CA SER A 198 13.67 -13.75 3.55
C SER A 198 12.60 -14.82 3.69
N THR A 199 12.87 -15.71 4.64
CA THR A 199 11.98 -16.15 5.71
C THR A 199 10.49 -15.83 5.48
N SER A 200 9.81 -16.62 4.67
CA SER A 200 8.36 -16.92 4.80
C SER A 200 7.88 -17.88 3.72
N ALA A 201 8.61 -18.00 2.61
CA ALA A 201 8.47 -19.15 1.73
C ALA A 201 9.57 -20.15 2.08
N ARG A 202 9.21 -21.31 2.65
CA ARG A 202 10.03 -22.53 2.53
C ARG A 202 10.09 -22.92 1.04
N VAL A 203 10.70 -22.09 0.21
CA VAL A 203 11.24 -22.54 -1.08
C VAL A 203 12.58 -23.14 -0.70
N VAL A 204 12.51 -24.37 -0.17
CA VAL A 204 13.69 -25.22 -0.07
C VAL A 204 14.21 -25.36 -1.48
N ASN A 205 15.48 -25.00 -1.67
CA ASN A 205 16.18 -25.11 -2.94
C ASN A 205 15.88 -26.44 -3.64
N GLY A 206 15.48 -26.37 -4.91
CA GLY A 206 15.57 -27.47 -5.89
C GLY A 206 14.53 -28.58 -5.83
N ASN A 207 13.89 -28.86 -4.69
CA ASN A 207 12.86 -29.90 -4.61
C ASN A 207 11.46 -29.30 -4.75
N GLU A 208 10.63 -29.94 -5.56
CA GLU A 208 9.19 -29.68 -5.63
C GLU A 208 8.64 -29.56 -4.20
N THR A 209 8.00 -28.44 -3.87
CA THR A 209 7.51 -28.22 -2.51
C THR A 209 6.51 -29.33 -2.17
N SER A 210 6.47 -29.73 -0.90
CA SER A 210 5.52 -30.73 -0.38
C SER A 210 4.09 -30.53 -0.89
N ASP A 211 3.73 -29.28 -1.11
CA ASP A 211 2.40 -28.84 -1.54
C ASP A 211 2.08 -29.29 -2.97
N VAL A 212 3.05 -29.17 -3.89
CA VAL A 212 2.88 -29.59 -5.28
C VAL A 212 2.92 -31.12 -5.38
N GLN A 213 3.74 -31.76 -4.56
CA GLN A 213 3.80 -33.23 -4.47
C GLN A 213 2.47 -33.83 -3.99
N GLY A 214 1.84 -33.23 -2.98
CA GLY A 214 0.52 -33.63 -2.50
C GLY A 214 -0.55 -33.55 -3.60
N VAL A 215 -0.59 -32.45 -4.35
CA VAL A 215 -1.54 -32.27 -5.45
C VAL A 215 -1.25 -33.22 -6.62
N ASN A 216 0.01 -33.37 -7.02
CA ASN A 216 0.40 -34.26 -8.12
C ASN A 216 0.12 -35.73 -7.80
N SER A 217 0.37 -36.17 -6.57
CA SER A 217 0.07 -37.55 -6.15
C SER A 217 -1.43 -37.81 -6.19
N LEU A 218 -2.28 -36.91 -5.67
CA LEU A 218 -3.73 -37.07 -5.78
C LEU A 218 -4.22 -37.09 -7.24
N LEU A 219 -3.68 -36.22 -8.10
CA LEU A 219 -4.05 -36.18 -9.52
C LEU A 219 -3.72 -37.50 -10.25
N LYS A 220 -2.55 -38.09 -9.98
CA LYS A 220 -2.16 -39.41 -10.54
C LYS A 220 -3.08 -40.54 -10.09
N CYS A 221 -3.75 -40.35 -8.95
CA CYS A 221 -4.50 -41.39 -8.25
C CYS A 221 -6.01 -41.19 -8.25
N ALA A 222 -6.49 -40.13 -8.90
CA ALA A 222 -7.89 -39.71 -8.86
C ALA A 222 -8.86 -40.86 -9.18
N ASP A 223 -8.57 -41.62 -10.24
CA ASP A 223 -9.41 -42.74 -10.70
C ASP A 223 -9.48 -43.88 -9.66
N LYS A 224 -8.34 -44.23 -9.06
CA LYS A 224 -8.25 -45.32 -8.07
C LYS A 224 -8.81 -44.93 -6.71
N CYS A 225 -8.75 -43.64 -6.39
CA CYS A 225 -9.22 -43.08 -5.12
C CYS A 225 -10.68 -42.62 -5.15
N GLN A 226 -11.37 -42.79 -6.29
CA GLN A 226 -12.74 -42.32 -6.50
C GLN A 226 -12.90 -40.84 -6.14
N ILE A 227 -11.88 -40.02 -6.47
CA ILE A 227 -11.95 -38.58 -6.24
C ILE A 227 -12.96 -38.00 -7.24
N SER A 228 -13.86 -37.15 -6.74
CA SER A 228 -14.86 -36.52 -7.59
C SER A 228 -14.20 -35.68 -8.70
N SER A 229 -14.82 -35.65 -9.88
CA SER A 229 -14.33 -34.84 -11.00
C SER A 229 -14.23 -33.34 -10.66
N GLY A 230 -15.08 -32.86 -9.75
CA GLY A 230 -15.02 -31.49 -9.22
C GLY A 230 -13.71 -31.21 -8.48
N ILE A 231 -13.28 -32.11 -7.57
CA ILE A 231 -12.01 -31.98 -6.85
C ILE A 231 -10.83 -32.09 -7.82
N VAL A 232 -10.87 -33.01 -8.79
CA VAL A 232 -9.83 -33.14 -9.81
C VAL A 232 -9.65 -31.84 -10.61
N GLN A 233 -10.76 -31.18 -10.97
CA GLN A 233 -10.69 -29.89 -11.66
C GLN A 233 -10.10 -28.79 -10.79
N GLU A 234 -10.42 -28.76 -9.49
CA GLU A 234 -9.85 -27.79 -8.55
C GLU A 234 -8.35 -28.01 -8.31
N LEU A 235 -7.89 -29.26 -8.21
CA LEU A 235 -6.47 -29.61 -8.13
C LEU A 235 -5.70 -29.12 -9.36
N LYS A 236 -6.27 -29.28 -10.56
CA LYS A 236 -5.69 -28.75 -11.81
C LYS A 236 -5.65 -27.22 -11.83
N ASN A 237 -6.73 -26.57 -11.39
CA ASN A 237 -6.78 -25.12 -11.29
C ASN A 237 -5.73 -24.61 -10.29
N TRP A 238 -5.59 -25.27 -9.13
CA TRP A 238 -4.59 -24.92 -8.14
C TRP A 238 -3.18 -25.04 -8.70
N GLN A 239 -2.88 -26.08 -9.48
CA GLN A 239 -1.56 -26.26 -10.09
C GLN A 239 -1.22 -25.12 -11.04
N ALA A 240 -2.18 -24.68 -11.85
CA ALA A 240 -2.03 -23.52 -12.72
C ALA A 240 -1.83 -22.23 -11.90
N ASP A 241 -2.66 -22.01 -10.87
CA ASP A 241 -2.58 -20.84 -10.00
C ASP A 241 -1.25 -20.79 -9.21
N TYR A 242 -0.76 -21.94 -8.75
CA TYR A 242 0.52 -22.06 -8.04
C TYR A 242 1.70 -21.76 -8.96
N ALA A 243 1.70 -22.33 -10.17
CA ALA A 243 2.73 -22.05 -11.17
C ALA A 243 2.75 -20.56 -11.55
N GLN A 244 1.57 -19.97 -11.73
CA GLN A 244 1.43 -18.54 -11.95
C GLN A 244 1.98 -17.74 -10.75
N ALA A 245 1.52 -17.99 -9.53
CA ALA A 245 1.97 -17.28 -8.32
C ALA A 245 3.49 -17.38 -8.11
N LYS A 246 4.10 -18.53 -8.42
CA LYS A 246 5.55 -18.72 -8.38
C LYS A 246 6.28 -17.83 -9.40
N ALA A 247 5.81 -17.81 -10.65
CA ALA A 247 6.36 -16.94 -11.69
C ALA A 247 6.23 -15.44 -11.30
N GLU A 248 5.08 -15.08 -10.70
CA GLU A 248 4.83 -13.72 -10.20
C GLU A 248 5.77 -13.33 -9.05
N THR A 249 6.11 -14.26 -8.16
CA THR A 249 7.03 -14.02 -7.04
C THR A 249 8.45 -13.72 -7.52
N GLU A 250 8.92 -14.49 -8.52
CA GLU A 250 10.24 -14.29 -9.11
C GLU A 250 10.32 -12.92 -9.78
N ASP A 251 9.29 -12.55 -10.54
CA ASP A 251 9.18 -11.24 -11.17
C ASP A 251 9.09 -10.09 -10.15
N GLN A 252 8.45 -10.29 -9.00
CA GLN A 252 8.32 -9.24 -7.98
C GLN A 252 9.69 -8.70 -7.53
N THR A 253 10.65 -9.59 -7.26
CA THR A 253 12.01 -9.19 -6.84
C THR A 253 12.71 -8.33 -7.90
N LYS A 254 12.43 -8.61 -9.17
CA LYS A 254 13.00 -7.88 -10.32
C LYS A 254 12.42 -6.49 -10.50
N TYR A 255 11.16 -6.25 -10.08
CA TYR A 255 10.45 -4.99 -10.29
C TYR A 255 10.16 -4.20 -9.01
N ASP A 256 10.74 -4.57 -7.87
CA ASP A 256 10.61 -3.83 -6.60
C ASP A 256 10.97 -2.35 -6.73
N TRP A 257 11.97 -2.01 -7.55
CA TRP A 257 12.36 -0.63 -7.82
C TRP A 257 11.22 0.19 -8.48
N GLN A 258 10.43 -0.42 -9.37
CA GLN A 258 9.30 0.23 -10.02
C GLN A 258 8.23 0.60 -8.99
N ARG A 259 7.97 -0.29 -8.03
CA ARG A 259 7.02 -0.05 -6.93
C ARG A 259 7.49 1.11 -6.04
N THR A 260 8.77 1.13 -5.68
CA THR A 260 9.32 2.21 -4.86
C THR A 260 9.24 3.55 -5.59
N LEU A 261 9.65 3.62 -6.86
CA LEU A 261 9.57 4.84 -7.65
C LEU A 261 8.14 5.31 -7.90
N ALA A 262 7.23 4.39 -8.22
CA ALA A 262 5.82 4.70 -8.36
C ALA A 262 5.22 5.30 -7.08
N THR A 263 5.81 5.02 -5.93
CA THR A 263 5.40 5.54 -4.62
C THR A 263 6.09 6.86 -4.29
N SER A 264 7.40 6.95 -4.45
CA SER A 264 8.18 8.12 -4.02
C SER A 264 8.03 9.32 -4.96
N ILE A 265 7.91 9.12 -6.27
CA ILE A 265 7.79 10.22 -7.25
C ILE A 265 6.53 11.07 -7.00
N PRO A 266 5.33 10.50 -6.80
CA PRO A 266 4.14 11.27 -6.40
C PRO A 266 4.36 12.19 -5.20
N PHE A 267 5.03 11.70 -4.15
CA PHE A 267 5.31 12.54 -2.99
C PHE A 267 6.25 13.69 -3.32
N LEU A 268 7.27 13.49 -4.17
CA LEU A 268 8.14 14.57 -4.63
C LEU A 268 7.35 15.62 -5.42
N LEU A 269 6.51 15.17 -6.35
CA LEU A 269 5.68 16.04 -7.18
C LEU A 269 4.70 16.90 -6.36
N VAL A 270 4.21 16.40 -5.22
CA VAL A 270 3.27 17.14 -4.36
C VAL A 270 4.01 17.96 -3.29
N SER A 271 5.07 17.43 -2.69
CA SER A 271 5.80 18.09 -1.59
C SER A 271 6.56 19.33 -2.05
N ILE A 272 7.17 19.31 -3.24
CA ILE A 272 7.96 20.45 -3.75
C ILE A 272 7.07 21.69 -3.93
N PRO A 273 5.95 21.66 -4.68
CA PRO A 273 5.07 22.83 -4.80
C PRO A 273 4.46 23.23 -3.46
N LEU A 274 4.08 22.26 -2.63
CA LEU A 274 3.48 22.53 -1.33
C LEU A 274 4.43 23.32 -0.42
N PHE A 275 5.67 22.86 -0.29
CA PHE A 275 6.72 23.55 0.47
C PHE A 275 6.98 24.95 -0.10
N TRP A 276 7.21 25.04 -1.42
CA TRP A 276 7.55 26.30 -2.07
C TRP A 276 6.46 27.34 -1.82
N LEU A 277 5.19 27.02 -2.06
CA LEU A 277 4.08 27.94 -1.91
C LEU A 277 3.94 28.44 -0.46
N HIS A 278 4.07 27.55 0.53
CA HIS A 278 3.96 27.94 1.94
C HIS A 278 5.18 28.76 2.40
N TRP A 279 6.38 28.42 1.91
CA TRP A 279 7.60 29.16 2.20
C TRP A 279 7.56 30.59 1.66
N LEU A 280 7.01 30.80 0.46
CA LEU A 280 6.83 32.15 -0.10
C LEU A 280 5.93 33.04 0.78
N VAL A 281 4.87 32.46 1.35
CA VAL A 281 3.98 33.20 2.27
C VAL A 281 4.73 33.60 3.54
N ILE A 282 5.45 32.65 4.14
CA ILE A 282 6.28 32.91 5.34
C ILE A 282 7.30 34.03 5.06
N GLN A 283 8.00 33.99 3.92
CA GLN A 283 8.95 35.04 3.57
C GLN A 283 8.29 36.40 3.40
N LYS A 284 7.11 36.44 2.77
CA LYS A 284 6.35 37.68 2.57
C LYS A 284 5.95 38.29 3.91
N ASP A 285 5.51 37.48 4.86
CA ASP A 285 5.11 37.96 6.18
C ASP A 285 6.30 38.43 7.01
N ARG A 286 7.45 37.75 6.92
CA ARG A 286 8.70 38.21 7.56
C ARG A 286 9.16 39.58 7.06
N LYS A 287 9.05 39.86 5.75
CA LYS A 287 9.43 41.17 5.19
C LYS A 287 8.53 42.30 5.72
N LYS A 288 7.23 42.03 5.92
CA LYS A 288 6.29 43.01 6.47
C LYS A 288 6.47 43.28 7.96
N SER A 289 7.13 42.38 8.71
CA SER A 289 7.41 42.61 10.13
C SER A 289 8.72 43.38 10.39
N VAL A 290 9.56 43.52 9.37
CA VAL A 290 10.86 44.22 9.48
C VAL A 290 10.76 45.67 8.99
N ASN A 291 9.80 45.98 8.13
CA ASN A 291 9.47 47.33 7.66
C ASN A 291 8.36 47.94 8.51
#